data_AF-A0A0N9HR45-F1
#
_entry.id   AF-A0A0N9HR45-F1
#
_cell.length_a   1.000
_cell.length_b   1.000
_cell.length_c   1.000
_cell.angle_alpha   90.00
_cell.angle_beta   90.00
_cell.angle_gamma   90.00
#
_symmetry.space_group_name_H-M   'P 1'
#
loop_
_entity.id
_entity.type
_entity.pdbx_description
1 polymer ?
#
loop_
_entity_poly.entity_id
_entity_poly.type
_entity_poly.pdbx_seq_one_letter_code
_entity_poly.pdbx_strand_id
1 'polypeptide(L)'
;MPRFPSSNARTRTQPSSSPSLSHSPSPRKHTPAATPYERCPAMDPQMDCILYREMSDSEAAFLRCMASGRGKEDFMRRWEVVLKRLVQATEAGQLSIGTLQACRSIVARVNAVASKLSDCELAAAQMVERMVAETQEHVKHLSDSPTLSTVRGPTSTPLQRLLPPQPNDLLLAPYRRWFLDHFAFPYLTAADK
;
A
#
# COMPACT_ATOMS: atom_id res chain seq x y z
N MET A 1 -27.93 -4.61 -41.54
CA MET A 1 -28.83 -3.57 -41.03
C MET A 1 -30.11 -3.55 -41.85
N PRO A 2 -31.29 -3.63 -41.24
CA PRO A 2 -32.50 -3.07 -41.82
C PRO A 2 -33.01 -1.89 -40.97
N ARG A 3 -33.20 -0.74 -41.62
CA ARG A 3 -33.84 0.45 -41.05
C ARG A 3 -35.36 0.33 -41.26
N PHE A 4 -36.14 0.65 -40.25
CA PHE A 4 -37.57 0.96 -40.40
C PHE A 4 -37.89 2.36 -39.85
N PRO A 5 -38.93 3.03 -40.41
CA PRO A 5 -39.02 4.48 -40.46
C PRO A 5 -39.84 5.10 -39.31
N SER A 6 -39.61 6.41 -39.13
CA SER A 6 -40.43 7.33 -38.36
C SER A 6 -41.71 7.75 -39.10
N SER A 7 -42.86 7.77 -38.42
CA SER A 7 -44.01 8.64 -38.74
C SER A 7 -44.94 8.73 -37.51
N ASN A 8 -45.06 9.92 -36.91
CA ASN A 8 -46.11 10.93 -37.13
C ASN A 8 -47.45 10.51 -36.50
N ALA A 9 -47.84 11.06 -35.35
CA ALA A 9 -48.48 12.36 -35.16
C ALA A 9 -50.03 12.28 -35.17
N ARG A 10 -50.60 12.83 -34.09
CA ARG A 10 -51.75 13.78 -34.07
C ARG A 10 -53.18 13.23 -33.91
N THR A 11 -53.75 13.49 -32.72
CA THR A 11 -55.14 14.00 -32.46
C THR A 11 -55.24 14.20 -30.94
N ARG A 12 -55.34 15.36 -30.27
CA ARG A 12 -56.08 16.64 -30.36
C ARG A 12 -57.61 16.52 -30.35
N THR A 13 -58.21 16.79 -29.18
CA THR A 13 -59.50 17.49 -28.92
C THR A 13 -59.47 17.93 -27.44
N GLN A 14 -59.14 19.19 -27.08
CA GLN A 14 -59.98 20.41 -26.95
C GLN A 14 -60.93 20.43 -25.71
N PRO A 15 -61.29 21.63 -25.19
CA PRO A 15 -61.40 21.94 -23.75
C PRO A 15 -62.82 22.26 -23.26
N SER A 16 -62.99 22.44 -21.95
CA SER A 16 -64.09 23.23 -21.36
C SER A 16 -63.66 23.95 -20.07
N SER A 17 -63.59 25.29 -20.14
CA SER A 17 -64.37 26.29 -19.36
C SER A 17 -65.14 25.79 -18.12
N SER A 18 -65.24 26.44 -16.95
CA SER A 18 -64.84 27.76 -16.40
C SER A 18 -64.90 27.70 -14.84
N PRO A 19 -65.23 28.76 -14.06
CA PRO A 19 -64.39 29.28 -12.97
C PRO A 19 -64.96 29.04 -11.56
N SER A 20 -64.11 29.08 -10.53
CA SER A 20 -64.58 29.28 -9.14
C SER A 20 -63.63 30.19 -8.37
N LEU A 21 -64.03 31.46 -8.31
CA LEU A 21 -63.73 32.34 -7.19
C LEU A 21 -64.25 31.70 -5.91
N SER A 22 -63.36 31.32 -5.01
CA SER A 22 -63.67 31.15 -3.59
C SER A 22 -62.48 31.59 -2.76
N HIS A 23 -62.68 32.74 -2.13
CA HIS A 23 -61.83 33.37 -1.14
C HIS A 23 -61.48 32.38 -0.02
N SER A 24 -60.18 32.11 0.18
CA SER A 24 -59.69 31.51 1.42
C SER A 24 -59.07 32.60 2.29
N PRO A 25 -59.50 32.75 3.55
CA PRO A 25 -59.08 33.83 4.42
C PRO A 25 -57.61 33.69 4.82
N SER A 26 -56.93 34.83 4.83
CA SER A 26 -55.58 35.03 5.36
C SER A 26 -55.42 34.35 6.74
N PRO A 27 -54.40 33.51 6.97
CA PRO A 27 -54.12 33.03 8.31
C PRO A 27 -53.59 34.21 9.13
N ARG A 28 -54.34 34.55 10.17
CA ARG A 28 -53.92 35.52 11.19
C ARG A 28 -52.63 35.04 11.82
N LYS A 29 -51.73 36.02 12.05
CA LYS A 29 -50.57 35.96 12.92
C LYS A 29 -50.92 35.21 14.22
N HIS A 30 -50.47 33.96 14.33
CA HIS A 30 -50.19 33.35 15.61
C HIS A 30 -48.68 33.19 15.68
N THR A 31 -48.03 34.12 16.37
CA THR A 31 -46.72 33.86 16.98
C THR A 31 -46.85 32.61 17.83
N PRO A 32 -46.16 31.50 17.50
CA PRO A 32 -46.03 30.40 18.44
C PRO A 32 -45.20 30.94 19.60
N ALA A 33 -45.73 30.84 20.81
CA ALA A 33 -44.95 31.03 22.02
C ALA A 33 -43.70 30.13 21.93
N ALA A 34 -42.54 30.74 22.12
CA ALA A 34 -41.27 30.02 22.16
C ALA A 34 -41.35 28.96 23.27
N THR A 35 -41.35 27.70 22.88
CA THR A 35 -41.05 26.60 23.80
C THR A 35 -39.63 26.83 24.33
N PRO A 36 -39.38 26.69 25.64
CA PRO A 36 -38.03 26.78 26.21
C PRO A 36 -37.30 25.43 26.04
N TYR A 37 -37.64 24.66 25.01
CA TYR A 37 -36.98 23.39 24.74
C TYR A 37 -35.77 23.67 23.87
N GLU A 38 -34.60 23.49 24.50
CA GLU A 38 -33.33 23.22 23.84
C GLU A 38 -33.03 24.14 22.67
N ARG A 39 -32.61 25.36 23.00
CA ARG A 39 -31.65 26.03 22.15
C ARG A 39 -30.38 25.17 22.20
N CYS A 40 -30.29 24.14 21.35
CA CYS A 40 -29.00 23.53 21.03
C CYS A 40 -28.06 24.70 20.74
N PRO A 41 -26.87 24.75 21.38
CA PRO A 41 -25.90 25.77 21.03
C PRO A 41 -25.73 25.65 19.52
N ALA A 42 -25.91 26.76 18.81
CA ALA A 42 -25.79 26.79 17.36
C ALA A 42 -24.43 26.20 17.02
N MET A 43 -24.43 24.95 16.56
CA MET A 43 -23.24 24.22 16.12
C MET A 43 -22.60 25.10 15.06
N ASP A 44 -21.32 25.43 15.22
CA ASP A 44 -20.66 26.35 14.32
C ASP A 44 -20.33 25.62 13.01
N PRO A 45 -21.11 25.85 11.92
CA PRO A 45 -20.89 25.14 10.66
C PRO A 45 -19.51 25.44 10.08
N GLN A 46 -18.90 26.56 10.49
CA GLN A 46 -17.54 26.90 10.08
C GLN A 46 -16.52 25.95 10.72
N MET A 47 -16.67 25.61 12.00
CA MET A 47 -15.76 24.69 12.69
C MET A 47 -15.85 23.29 12.09
N ASP A 48 -17.07 22.83 11.79
CA ASP A 48 -17.30 21.56 11.10
C ASP A 48 -16.53 21.49 9.77
N CYS A 49 -16.66 22.52 8.93
CA CYS A 49 -15.98 22.58 7.63
C CYS A 49 -14.46 22.60 7.78
N ILE A 50 -13.94 23.38 8.74
CA ILE A 50 -12.49 23.50 8.98
C ILE A 50 -11.92 22.15 9.40
N LEU A 51 -12.49 21.51 10.43
CA LEU A 51 -11.93 20.27 10.96
C LEU A 51 -12.12 19.09 10.01
N TYR A 52 -13.25 19.00 9.32
CA TYR A 52 -13.43 17.97 8.29
C TYR A 52 -12.38 18.09 7.17
N ARG A 53 -12.11 19.32 6.73
CA ARG A 53 -11.08 19.59 5.72
C ARG A 53 -9.68 19.28 6.24
N GLU A 54 -9.31 19.75 7.42
CA GLU A 54 -8.00 19.48 8.03
C GLU A 54 -7.74 17.97 8.20
N MET A 55 -8.77 17.21 8.60
CA MET A 55 -8.69 15.76 8.73
C MET A 55 -8.53 15.07 7.38
N SER A 56 -9.27 15.51 6.37
CA SER A 56 -9.20 14.95 5.01
C SER A 56 -7.87 15.28 4.32
N ASP A 57 -7.37 16.51 4.47
CA ASP A 57 -6.06 16.94 3.98
C ASP A 57 -4.93 16.14 4.66
N SER A 58 -5.09 15.83 5.95
CA SER A 58 -4.15 15.00 6.69
C SER A 58 -4.18 13.54 6.25
N GLU A 59 -5.35 12.97 5.95
CA GLU A 59 -5.48 11.63 5.37
C GLU A 59 -4.78 11.55 4.00
N ALA A 60 -5.01 12.55 3.14
CA ALA A 60 -4.33 12.62 1.85
C ALA A 60 -2.81 12.80 2.00
N ALA A 61 -2.35 13.55 3.01
CA ALA A 61 -0.93 13.67 3.33
C ALA A 61 -0.34 12.35 3.84
N PHE A 62 -1.06 11.60 4.68
CA PHE A 62 -0.66 10.28 5.15
C PHE A 62 -0.44 9.31 3.99
N LEU A 63 -1.41 9.19 3.09
CA LEU A 63 -1.31 8.28 1.94
C LEU A 63 -0.16 8.66 1.01
N ARG A 64 0.09 9.96 0.80
CA ARG A 64 1.26 10.44 0.03
C ARG A 64 2.58 10.12 0.72
N CYS A 65 2.65 10.26 2.04
CA CYS A 65 3.82 9.86 2.82
C CYS A 65 4.09 8.36 2.66
N MET A 66 3.04 7.53 2.71
CA MET A 66 3.18 6.09 2.53
C MET A 66 3.62 5.70 1.12
N ALA A 67 3.11 6.38 0.10
CA ALA A 67 3.48 6.08 -1.29
C ALA A 67 4.91 6.55 -1.66
N SER A 68 5.37 7.67 -1.09
CA SER A 68 6.67 8.28 -1.46
C SER A 68 7.80 8.02 -0.47
N GLY A 69 7.49 7.56 0.74
CA GLY A 69 8.44 7.39 1.85
C GLY A 69 8.99 8.71 2.41
N ARG A 70 8.52 9.88 1.97
CA ARG A 70 9.00 11.20 2.38
C ARG A 70 7.96 11.95 3.22
N GLY A 71 8.42 12.85 4.08
CA GLY A 71 7.56 13.77 4.82
C GLY A 71 6.84 13.17 6.03
N LYS A 72 7.33 12.03 6.56
CA LYS A 72 6.77 11.36 7.74
C LYS A 72 6.72 12.28 8.95
N GLU A 73 7.80 12.98 9.24
CA GLU A 73 7.90 13.89 10.41
C GLU A 73 6.94 15.08 10.28
N ASP A 74 6.83 15.67 9.10
CA ASP A 74 5.92 16.78 8.82
C ASP A 74 4.45 16.35 8.85
N PHE A 75 4.16 15.14 8.41
CA PHE A 75 2.85 14.53 8.58
C PHE A 75 2.54 14.33 10.07
N MET A 76 3.43 13.68 10.83
CA MET A 76 3.21 13.38 12.25
C MET A 76 2.95 14.64 13.08
N ARG A 77 3.74 15.69 12.87
CA ARG A 77 3.54 16.97 13.56
C ARG A 77 2.17 17.59 13.26
N ARG A 78 1.77 17.61 11.99
CA ARG A 78 0.46 18.16 11.60
C ARG A 78 -0.69 17.30 12.11
N TRP A 79 -0.55 15.98 12.02
CA TRP A 79 -1.55 15.03 12.48
C TRP A 79 -1.82 15.16 13.98
N GLU A 80 -0.77 15.31 14.79
CA GLU A 80 -0.91 15.53 16.22
C GLU A 80 -1.67 16.83 16.54
N VAL A 81 -1.35 17.93 15.83
CA VAL A 81 -2.02 19.22 16.01
C VAL A 81 -3.50 19.13 15.67
N VAL A 82 -3.84 18.51 14.53
CA VAL A 82 -5.24 18.36 14.09
C VAL A 82 -6.02 17.46 15.05
N LEU A 83 -5.42 16.36 15.54
CA LEU A 83 -6.07 15.49 16.53
C LEU A 83 -6.32 16.21 17.86
N LYS A 84 -5.35 16.99 18.36
CA LYS A 84 -5.55 17.80 19.57
C LYS A 84 -6.69 18.80 19.39
N ARG A 85 -6.74 19.46 18.23
CA ARG A 85 -7.82 20.40 17.89
C ARG A 85 -9.18 19.72 17.80
N LEU A 86 -9.24 18.53 17.21
CA LEU A 86 -10.45 17.72 17.13
C LEU A 86 -10.97 17.38 18.53
N VAL A 87 -10.09 16.94 19.44
CA VAL A 87 -10.46 16.65 20.84
C VAL A 87 -11.01 17.92 21.53
N GLN A 88 -10.31 19.04 21.43
CA GLN A 88 -10.76 20.31 22.02
C GLN A 88 -12.13 20.76 21.48
N ALA A 89 -12.34 20.69 20.17
CA ALA A 89 -13.61 21.07 19.55
C ALA A 89 -14.75 20.10 19.92
N THR A 90 -14.42 18.81 20.14
CA THR A 90 -15.38 17.80 20.61
C THR A 90 -15.78 18.06 22.06
N GLU A 91 -14.81 18.30 22.95
CA GLU A 91 -15.05 18.61 24.37
C GLU A 91 -15.82 19.92 24.54
N ALA A 92 -15.55 20.91 23.68
CA ALA A 92 -16.27 22.18 23.65
C ALA A 92 -17.67 22.08 23.02
N GLY A 93 -18.08 20.90 22.51
CA GLY A 93 -19.39 20.71 21.87
C GLY A 93 -19.59 21.55 20.60
N GLN A 94 -18.52 21.86 19.88
CA GLN A 94 -18.54 22.73 18.69
C GLN A 94 -18.79 21.98 17.38
N LEU A 95 -18.74 20.64 17.43
CA LEU A 95 -18.84 19.77 16.26
C LEU A 95 -20.18 19.09 16.17
N SER A 96 -20.75 19.04 14.97
CA SER A 96 -21.93 18.24 14.73
C SER A 96 -21.60 16.74 14.80
N ILE A 97 -22.63 15.94 15.11
CA ILE A 97 -22.52 14.48 15.18
C ILE A 97 -22.03 13.90 13.84
N GLY A 98 -22.49 14.46 12.72
CA GLY A 98 -22.07 14.04 11.38
C GLY A 98 -20.57 14.23 11.16
N THR A 99 -20.03 15.40 11.52
CA THR A 99 -18.60 15.68 11.43
C THR A 99 -17.79 14.77 12.35
N LEU A 100 -18.24 14.55 13.59
CA LEU A 100 -17.58 13.65 14.53
C LEU A 100 -17.47 12.22 13.97
N GLN A 101 -18.57 11.71 13.40
CA GLN A 101 -18.57 10.39 12.76
C GLN A 101 -17.60 10.34 11.59
N ALA A 102 -17.60 11.36 10.73
CA ALA A 102 -16.70 11.43 9.58
C ALA A 102 -15.23 11.48 10.01
N CYS A 103 -14.88 12.33 10.98
CA CYS A 103 -13.54 12.41 11.56
C CYS A 103 -13.11 11.08 12.18
N ARG A 104 -13.99 10.41 12.92
CA ARG A 104 -13.73 9.06 13.47
C ARG A 104 -13.44 8.06 12.37
N SER A 105 -14.20 8.07 11.28
CA SER A 105 -13.96 7.19 10.13
C SER A 105 -12.60 7.45 9.48
N ILE A 106 -12.18 8.72 9.36
CA ILE A 106 -10.85 9.08 8.85
C ILE A 106 -9.74 8.49 9.74
N VAL A 107 -9.82 8.73 11.06
CA VAL A 107 -8.83 8.19 12.02
C VAL A 107 -8.77 6.67 11.94
N ALA A 108 -9.91 6.00 11.87
CA ALA A 108 -9.98 4.55 11.77
C ALA A 108 -9.28 4.01 10.50
N ARG A 109 -9.46 4.69 9.35
CA ARG A 109 -8.79 4.31 8.10
C ARG A 109 -7.28 4.50 8.18
N VAL A 110 -6.82 5.64 8.68
CA VAL A 110 -5.38 5.91 8.89
C VAL A 110 -4.76 4.84 9.80
N ASN A 111 -5.43 4.52 10.91
CA ASN A 111 -4.97 3.49 11.83
C ASN A 111 -4.94 2.09 11.17
N ALA A 112 -6.00 1.70 10.46
CA ALA A 112 -6.06 0.40 9.79
C ALA A 112 -4.91 0.21 8.79
N VAL A 113 -4.63 1.24 7.98
CA VAL A 113 -3.52 1.21 7.04
C VAL A 113 -2.18 1.13 7.78
N ALA A 114 -1.97 1.96 8.80
CA ALA A 114 -0.73 1.94 9.59
C ALA A 114 -0.48 0.58 10.28
N SER A 115 -1.51 -0.02 10.88
CA SER A 115 -1.41 -1.34 11.50
C SER A 115 -1.08 -2.42 10.48
N LYS A 116 -1.75 -2.43 9.32
CA LYS A 116 -1.49 -3.43 8.27
C LYS A 116 -0.07 -3.34 7.73
N LEU A 117 0.46 -2.13 7.57
CA LEU A 117 1.84 -1.93 7.15
C LEU A 117 2.84 -2.45 8.19
N SER A 118 2.58 -2.20 9.48
CA SER A 118 3.38 -2.76 10.57
C SER A 118 3.35 -4.29 10.59
N ASP A 119 2.18 -4.90 10.35
CA ASP A 119 2.04 -6.36 10.25
C ASP A 119 2.89 -6.91 9.08
N CYS A 120 2.85 -6.24 7.94
CA CYS A 120 3.63 -6.62 6.75
C CYS A 120 5.15 -6.47 6.98
N GLU A 121 5.59 -5.41 7.63
CA GLU A 121 7.01 -5.20 7.98
C GLU A 121 7.52 -6.33 8.88
N LEU A 122 6.76 -6.69 9.90
CA LEU A 122 7.09 -7.78 10.81
C LEU A 122 7.12 -9.15 10.09
N ALA A 123 6.15 -9.43 9.22
CA ALA A 123 6.12 -10.66 8.43
C ALA A 123 7.31 -10.75 7.46
N ALA A 124 7.68 -9.63 6.82
CA ALA A 124 8.84 -9.57 5.94
C ALA A 124 10.15 -9.82 6.70
N ALA A 125 10.32 -9.22 7.87
CA ALA A 125 11.49 -9.43 8.72
C ALA A 125 11.64 -10.91 9.13
N GLN A 126 10.55 -11.54 9.58
CA GLN A 126 10.55 -12.96 9.94
C GLN A 126 10.89 -13.87 8.75
N MET A 127 10.39 -13.55 7.56
CA MET A 127 10.70 -14.32 6.36
C MET A 127 12.18 -14.22 5.99
N VAL A 128 12.76 -13.02 6.08
CA VAL A 128 14.20 -12.83 5.86
C VAL A 128 15.02 -13.62 6.87
N GLU A 129 14.67 -13.60 8.16
CA GLU A 129 15.35 -14.39 9.18
C GLU A 129 15.30 -15.90 8.89
N ARG A 130 14.14 -16.42 8.49
CA ARG A 130 14.00 -17.84 8.10
C ARG A 130 14.87 -18.19 6.90
N MET A 131 14.84 -17.37 5.85
CA MET A 131 15.68 -17.58 4.67
C MET A 131 17.18 -17.54 4.99
N VAL A 132 17.60 -16.65 5.90
CA VAL A 132 18.97 -16.59 6.39
C VAL A 132 19.33 -17.87 7.17
N ALA A 133 18.44 -18.36 8.03
CA ALA A 133 18.66 -19.61 8.76
C ALA A 133 18.76 -20.82 7.82
N GLU A 134 17.82 -20.94 6.87
CA GLU A 134 17.79 -22.02 5.87
C GLU A 134 19.03 -22.01 4.98
N THR A 135 19.47 -20.84 4.52
CA THR A 135 20.69 -20.72 3.71
C THR A 135 21.94 -21.06 4.51
N GLN A 136 22.04 -20.66 5.78
CA GLN A 136 23.14 -21.05 6.66
C GLN A 136 23.14 -22.57 6.92
N GLU A 137 21.98 -23.18 7.13
CA GLU A 137 21.85 -24.63 7.29
C GLU A 137 22.26 -25.38 6.01
N HIS A 138 21.85 -24.90 4.84
CA HIS A 138 22.24 -25.49 3.57
C HIS A 138 23.75 -25.41 3.32
N VAL A 139 24.37 -24.27 3.63
CA VAL A 139 25.83 -24.08 3.52
C VAL A 139 26.57 -25.02 4.48
N LYS A 140 26.09 -25.19 5.71
CA LYS A 140 26.66 -26.16 6.66
C LYS A 140 26.53 -27.59 6.14
N HIS A 141 25.35 -27.97 5.63
CA HIS A 141 25.13 -29.30 5.08
C HIS A 141 25.99 -29.57 3.82
N LEU A 142 26.25 -28.56 2.98
CA LEU A 142 27.21 -28.65 1.86
C LEU A 142 28.65 -28.81 2.33
N SER A 143 29.03 -28.14 3.43
CA SER A 143 30.35 -28.27 4.06
C SER A 143 30.55 -29.62 4.73
N ASP A 144 29.49 -30.19 5.32
CA ASP A 144 29.53 -31.45 6.07
C ASP A 144 29.21 -32.68 5.21
N SER A 145 28.75 -32.50 3.96
CA SER A 145 28.51 -33.61 3.05
C SER A 145 29.84 -34.19 2.55
N PRO A 146 30.15 -35.48 2.86
CA PRO A 146 31.38 -36.12 2.38
C PRO A 146 31.32 -36.45 0.88
N THR A 147 30.28 -36.06 0.14
CA THR A 147 30.11 -36.37 -1.29
C THR A 147 30.95 -35.51 -2.24
N LEU A 148 31.66 -34.49 -1.73
CA LEU A 148 32.81 -33.91 -2.44
C LEU A 148 34.08 -34.78 -2.33
N SER A 149 34.01 -35.92 -1.65
CA SER A 149 35.03 -36.98 -1.72
C SER A 149 34.56 -38.09 -2.66
N THR A 150 35.23 -38.21 -3.81
CA THR A 150 35.25 -39.41 -4.67
C THR A 150 34.08 -39.58 -5.66
N VAL A 151 34.15 -38.88 -6.80
CA VAL A 151 33.65 -39.47 -8.05
C VAL A 151 34.70 -40.49 -8.52
N ARG A 152 34.59 -41.72 -8.02
CA ARG A 152 35.23 -42.88 -8.66
C ARG A 152 34.46 -43.14 -9.96
N GLY A 153 35.06 -42.77 -11.09
CA GLY A 153 34.52 -43.08 -12.41
C GLY A 153 34.40 -44.60 -12.63
N PRO A 154 33.42 -45.08 -13.41
CA PRO A 154 33.28 -46.48 -13.73
C PRO A 154 34.41 -46.95 -14.66
N THR A 155 34.92 -48.12 -14.35
CA THR A 155 35.90 -48.92 -15.10
C THR A 155 35.59 -49.04 -16.59
N SER A 156 36.59 -48.73 -17.42
CA SER A 156 36.80 -49.34 -18.74
C SER A 156 38.31 -49.57 -18.97
N THR A 157 38.63 -50.72 -19.55
CA THR A 157 39.92 -51.43 -19.63
C THR A 157 40.91 -50.85 -20.67
N PRO A 158 42.18 -51.35 -20.71
CA PRO A 158 43.37 -50.52 -20.88
C PRO A 158 43.83 -50.36 -22.33
N LEU A 159 44.46 -49.22 -22.62
CA LEU A 159 45.30 -49.05 -23.81
C LEU A 159 46.60 -48.36 -23.40
N GLN A 160 47.67 -49.15 -23.37
CA GLN A 160 49.04 -48.67 -23.24
C GLN A 160 49.33 -47.61 -24.29
N ARG A 161 49.65 -46.39 -23.85
CA ARG A 161 50.61 -45.53 -24.55
C ARG A 161 51.48 -44.81 -23.52
N LEU A 162 52.74 -45.23 -23.53
CA LEU A 162 53.96 -44.46 -23.25
C LEU A 162 53.80 -43.24 -22.34
N LEU A 163 54.29 -43.38 -21.12
CA LEU A 163 54.58 -42.30 -20.19
C LEU A 163 55.70 -41.40 -20.76
N PRO A 164 55.49 -40.09 -20.96
CA PRO A 164 56.56 -39.10 -20.98
C PRO A 164 56.83 -38.61 -19.54
N PRO A 165 58.02 -38.05 -19.25
CA PRO A 165 58.50 -37.81 -17.90
C PRO A 165 57.56 -36.84 -17.16
N GLN A 166 57.13 -37.22 -15.94
CA GLN A 166 56.39 -36.31 -15.05
C GLN A 166 57.18 -35.02 -14.82
N PRO A 167 56.66 -33.84 -15.19
CA PRO A 167 57.19 -32.59 -14.70
C PRO A 167 56.40 -32.24 -13.44
N ASN A 168 57.01 -32.30 -12.25
CA ASN A 168 56.72 -31.61 -10.96
C ASN A 168 55.30 -31.11 -10.57
N ASP A 169 54.23 -31.53 -11.24
CA ASP A 169 52.88 -30.98 -11.15
C ASP A 169 52.06 -31.61 -10.02
N LEU A 170 52.64 -32.58 -9.32
CA LEU A 170 52.10 -33.18 -8.09
C LEU A 170 52.31 -32.29 -6.85
N LEU A 171 53.08 -31.20 -6.97
CA LEU A 171 53.26 -30.19 -5.91
C LEU A 171 52.47 -28.89 -6.18
N LEU A 172 51.71 -28.83 -7.27
CA LEU A 172 50.85 -27.68 -7.55
C LEU A 172 49.64 -27.74 -6.63
N ALA A 173 49.51 -26.71 -5.79
CA ALA A 173 48.42 -26.55 -4.83
C ALA A 173 47.06 -26.89 -5.47
N PRO A 174 46.15 -27.59 -4.75
CA PRO A 174 44.87 -28.07 -5.27
C PRO A 174 44.07 -27.01 -6.06
N TYR A 175 44.21 -25.75 -5.65
CA TYR A 175 43.54 -24.61 -6.26
C TYR A 175 44.01 -24.29 -7.69
N ARG A 176 45.29 -24.52 -8.01
CA ARG A 176 45.83 -24.20 -9.34
C ARG A 176 45.21 -25.07 -10.43
N ARG A 177 44.93 -26.34 -10.13
CA ARG A 177 44.31 -27.26 -11.08
C ARG A 177 42.86 -26.89 -11.33
N TRP A 178 42.11 -26.60 -10.27
CA TRP A 178 40.76 -26.08 -10.37
C TRP A 178 40.70 -24.78 -11.20
N PHE A 179 41.60 -23.84 -10.97
CA PHE A 179 41.65 -22.58 -11.71
C PHE A 179 41.89 -22.78 -13.22
N LEU A 180 42.83 -23.66 -13.59
CA LEU A 180 43.09 -23.96 -15.00
C LEU A 180 41.91 -24.68 -15.68
N ASP A 181 41.18 -25.51 -14.94
CA ASP A 181 40.01 -26.23 -15.48
C ASP A 181 38.78 -25.33 -15.66
N HIS A 182 38.67 -24.24 -14.88
CA HIS A 182 37.47 -23.39 -14.86
C HIS A 182 37.62 -22.05 -15.58
N PHE A 183 38.85 -21.67 -15.94
CA PHE A 183 39.11 -20.45 -16.71
C PHE A 183 39.78 -20.79 -18.04
N ALA A 184 39.10 -20.46 -19.15
CA ALA A 184 39.56 -20.76 -20.50
C ALA A 184 40.83 -19.97 -20.92
N PHE A 185 41.16 -18.89 -20.21
CA PHE A 185 42.35 -18.06 -20.43
C PHE A 185 42.99 -17.63 -19.09
N PRO A 186 43.64 -18.55 -18.37
CA PRO A 186 44.16 -18.30 -17.02
C PRO A 186 45.43 -17.45 -17.01
N TYR A 187 46.05 -17.25 -18.16
CA TYR A 187 47.10 -16.28 -18.39
C TYR A 187 46.63 -15.39 -19.53
N LEU A 188 46.52 -14.09 -19.24
CA LEU A 188 46.23 -13.03 -20.21
C LEU A 188 47.02 -13.29 -21.50
N THR A 189 46.29 -13.38 -22.61
CA THR A 189 46.89 -13.46 -23.93
C THR A 189 47.69 -12.17 -24.18
N ALA A 190 48.66 -12.21 -25.10
CA ALA A 190 49.57 -11.11 -25.42
C ALA A 190 48.91 -9.79 -25.92
N ALA A 191 47.59 -9.65 -25.78
CA ALA A 191 46.81 -8.43 -26.03
C ALA A 191 46.85 -7.41 -24.88
N ASP A 192 47.55 -7.71 -23.78
CA ASP A 192 47.77 -6.80 -22.65
C ASP A 192 49.18 -6.17 -22.67
N LYS A 193 49.72 -5.91 -23.88
CA LYS A 193 50.96 -5.18 -24.13
C LYS A 193 50.74 -4.02 -25.10
#